data_AF-A0A963H783-F1
#
_entry.id   AF-A0A963H783-F1
#
_cell.length_a   1.000
_cell.length_b   1.000
_cell.length_c   1.000
_cell.angle_alpha   90.00
_cell.angle_beta   90.00
_cell.angle_gamma   90.00
#
_symmetry.space_group_name_H-M   'P 1'
#
loop_
_entity.id
_entity.type
_entity.pdbx_description
1 polymer ?
#
loop_
_entity_poly.entity_id
_entity_poly.type
_entity_poly.pdbx_seq_one_letter_code
_entity_poly.pdbx_strand_id
1 'polypeptide(L)'
;MPTHTHRPHLLALSLLAAPLGAHGQASTTLPTVEVVDTTPLPGLGIERDRIPANVQQLKGDALTGHGALNPVDAMQRTLPGLHINNLQNNPYQADINYRGFTVSPLLGTPQGLSVFV
;
A
#
# COMPACT_ATOMS: atom_id res chain seq x y z
N MET A 1 -86.10 14.89 -10.14
CA MET A 1 -85.10 13.95 -10.70
C MET A 1 -83.81 14.70 -10.97
N PRO A 2 -82.65 14.06 -10.79
CA PRO A 2 -81.48 14.58 -10.08
C PRO A 2 -80.51 15.36 -11.00
N THR A 3 -79.54 16.11 -10.48
CA THR A 3 -78.17 15.60 -10.31
C THR A 3 -77.39 16.41 -9.27
N HIS A 4 -76.96 15.71 -8.20
CA HIS A 4 -75.93 16.13 -7.27
C HIS A 4 -74.56 16.18 -7.98
N THR A 5 -73.78 17.23 -7.75
CA THR A 5 -72.32 17.20 -7.97
C THR A 5 -71.62 17.78 -6.74
N HIS A 6 -71.00 16.90 -5.96
CA HIS A 6 -70.22 17.21 -4.76
C HIS A 6 -68.80 17.66 -5.14
N ARG A 7 -68.36 18.81 -4.64
CA ARG A 7 -66.96 19.27 -4.69
C ARG A 7 -66.28 18.98 -3.36
N PRO A 8 -65.18 18.19 -3.31
CA PRO A 8 -64.45 17.96 -2.07
C PRO A 8 -63.44 19.08 -1.81
N HIS A 9 -63.58 19.80 -0.70
CA HIS A 9 -62.56 20.74 -0.23
C HIS A 9 -61.54 20.02 0.65
N LEU A 10 -60.27 20.22 0.31
CA LEU A 10 -59.08 19.50 0.74
C LEU A 10 -58.75 19.74 2.23
N LEU A 11 -58.49 18.66 2.96
CA LEU A 11 -57.87 18.65 4.29
C LEU A 11 -56.40 19.08 4.18
N ALA A 12 -56.00 20.13 4.92
CA ALA A 12 -54.62 20.55 5.02
C ALA A 12 -53.89 19.73 6.11
N LEU A 13 -52.83 19.01 5.72
CA LEU A 13 -51.95 18.24 6.59
C LEU A 13 -50.66 19.03 6.79
N SER A 14 -50.46 19.64 7.97
CA SER A 14 -49.22 20.34 8.34
C SER A 14 -48.16 19.34 8.80
N LEU A 15 -47.09 19.16 8.01
CA LEU A 15 -45.88 18.44 8.41
C LEU A 15 -44.99 19.34 9.28
N LEU A 16 -44.71 18.91 10.51
CA LEU A 16 -43.69 19.50 11.38
C LEU A 16 -42.35 18.82 11.09
N ALA A 17 -41.41 19.53 10.44
CA ALA A 17 -40.07 19.03 10.16
C ALA A 17 -39.13 19.27 11.35
N ALA A 18 -38.61 18.19 11.96
CA ALA A 18 -37.54 18.24 12.95
C ALA A 18 -36.16 18.24 12.26
N PRO A 19 -35.16 18.98 12.77
CA PRO A 19 -33.82 18.98 12.17
C PRO A 19 -33.06 17.71 12.56
N LEU A 20 -32.59 16.95 11.58
CA LEU A 20 -31.55 15.93 11.80
C LEU A 20 -30.23 16.65 12.10
N GLY A 21 -29.74 16.54 13.34
CA GLY A 21 -28.40 16.98 13.71
C GLY A 21 -27.33 16.15 13.02
N ALA A 22 -26.62 16.76 12.07
CA ALA A 22 -25.44 16.19 11.44
C ALA A 22 -24.28 16.10 12.45
N HIS A 23 -23.94 14.88 12.88
CA HIS A 23 -22.74 14.62 13.66
C HIS A 23 -21.54 14.53 12.72
N GLY A 24 -20.82 15.64 12.56
CA GLY A 24 -19.53 15.67 11.87
C GLY A 24 -18.50 14.88 12.68
N GLN A 25 -18.11 13.71 12.18
CA GLN A 25 -17.02 12.92 12.76
C GLN A 25 -15.69 13.62 12.45
N ALA A 26 -15.10 14.24 13.47
CA ALA A 26 -13.75 14.75 13.38
C ALA A 26 -12.79 13.58 13.10
N SER A 27 -12.17 13.59 11.92
CA SER A 27 -11.17 12.61 11.54
C SER A 27 -9.87 12.88 12.30
N THR A 28 -9.59 12.09 13.33
CA THR A 28 -8.29 12.10 14.00
C THR A 28 -7.24 11.55 13.04
N THR A 29 -6.31 12.39 12.58
CA THR A 29 -5.14 11.94 11.81
C THR A 29 -4.15 11.28 12.77
N LEU A 30 -3.93 9.98 12.61
CA LEU A 30 -2.92 9.24 13.37
C LEU A 30 -1.51 9.63 12.88
N PRO A 31 -0.50 9.63 13.76
CA PRO A 31 0.88 9.81 13.35
C PRO A 31 1.32 8.68 12.43
N THR A 32 2.05 9.02 11.35
CA THR A 32 2.65 8.03 10.44
C THR A 32 3.69 7.22 11.20
N VAL A 33 3.42 5.92 11.39
CA VAL A 33 4.35 4.97 11.98
C VAL A 33 5.11 4.29 10.85
N GLU A 34 6.39 4.62 10.71
CA GLU A 34 7.30 3.93 9.79
C GLU A 34 8.00 2.79 10.53
N VAL A 35 7.50 1.57 10.33
CA VAL A 35 8.14 0.37 10.88
C VAL A 35 9.23 -0.05 9.92
N VAL A 36 10.48 0.27 10.26
CA VAL A 36 11.66 -0.33 9.64
C VAL A 36 12.07 -1.51 10.50
N ASP A 37 11.44 -2.67 10.29
CA ASP A 37 11.93 -3.90 10.90
C ASP A 37 13.10 -4.43 10.09
N THR A 38 14.17 -4.80 10.78
CA THR A 38 15.43 -5.22 10.19
C THR A 38 15.69 -6.61 10.73
N THR A 39 15.62 -7.60 9.85
CA THR A 39 15.92 -9.02 10.07
C THR A 39 14.82 -9.85 10.75
N PRO A 40 14.75 -11.16 10.49
CA PRO A 40 13.94 -12.10 11.27
C PRO A 40 14.48 -12.33 12.70
N LEU A 41 15.50 -11.58 13.15
CA LEU A 41 15.91 -11.56 14.55
C LEU A 41 15.09 -10.49 15.28
N PRO A 42 14.67 -10.73 16.55
CA PRO A 42 13.89 -9.79 17.33
C PRO A 42 14.50 -8.38 17.29
N GLY A 43 13.74 -7.43 16.74
CA GLY A 43 14.17 -6.07 16.50
C GLY A 43 14.73 -5.41 17.77
N LEU A 44 15.97 -4.93 17.69
CA LEU A 44 16.65 -4.24 18.78
C LEU A 44 16.07 -2.84 19.06
N GLY A 45 14.99 -2.43 18.38
CA GLY A 45 14.39 -1.09 18.49
C GLY A 45 15.34 0.03 18.07
N ILE A 46 16.33 -0.29 17.22
CA ILE A 46 17.35 0.66 16.78
C ILE A 46 16.87 1.37 15.52
N GLU A 47 16.80 2.69 15.57
CA GLU A 47 16.50 3.54 14.41
C GLU A 47 17.48 3.29 13.26
N ARG A 48 16.99 3.29 12.01
CA ARG A 48 17.78 3.03 10.80
C ARG A 48 19.08 3.84 10.75
N ASP A 49 19.02 5.11 11.14
CA ASP A 49 20.16 6.04 11.06
C ASP A 49 21.26 5.75 12.09
N ARG A 50 21.02 4.83 13.03
CA ARG A 50 22.01 4.36 14.01
C ARG A 50 22.65 3.03 13.61
N ILE A 51 22.26 2.45 12.48
CA ILE A 51 22.84 1.22 11.96
C ILE A 51 24.05 1.60 11.09
N PRO A 52 25.27 1.16 11.41
CA PRO A 52 26.47 1.45 10.61
C PRO A 52 26.55 0.57 9.35
N ALA A 53 25.46 0.51 8.57
CA ALA A 53 25.35 -0.25 7.33
C ALA A 53 24.43 0.48 6.34
N ASN A 54 24.53 0.12 5.05
CA ASN A 54 23.64 0.64 4.02
C ASN A 54 22.27 -0.05 4.12
N VAL A 55 21.33 0.58 4.83
CA VAL A 55 19.94 0.13 4.92
C VAL A 55 19.09 0.88 3.90
N GLN A 56 18.43 0.15 3.02
CA GLN A 56 17.53 0.72 2.03
C GLN A 56 16.13 0.15 2.22
N GLN A 57 15.12 1.00 2.07
CA GLN A 57 13.72 0.64 2.24
C GLN A 57 12.93 1.12 1.05
N LEU A 58 11.99 0.28 0.62
CA LEU A 58 10.98 0.62 -0.37
C LEU A 58 9.61 0.59 0.30
N LYS A 59 8.90 1.72 0.29
CA LYS A 59 7.54 1.85 0.85
C LYS A 59 6.49 1.51 -0.21
N GLY A 60 5.29 1.14 0.25
CA GLY A 60 4.17 0.76 -0.64
C GLY A 60 3.83 1.82 -1.70
N ASP A 61 3.87 3.10 -1.35
CA ASP A 61 3.57 4.20 -2.28
C ASP A 61 4.57 4.29 -3.45
N ALA A 62 5.82 3.84 -3.23
CA ALA A 62 6.82 3.77 -4.29
C ALA A 62 6.58 2.62 -5.27
N LEU A 63 5.81 1.59 -4.86
CA LEU A 63 5.43 0.50 -5.76
C LEU A 63 4.41 0.96 -6.81
N THR A 64 3.53 1.90 -6.45
CA THR A 64 2.46 2.42 -7.32
C THR A 64 2.88 3.68 -8.09
N GLY A 65 3.74 4.53 -7.53
CA GLY A 65 4.12 5.82 -8.13
C GLY A 65 5.05 5.75 -9.35
N HIS A 66 5.73 4.61 -9.59
CA HIS A 66 6.79 4.51 -10.60
C HIS A 66 6.42 3.68 -11.84
N GLY A 67 5.16 3.26 -11.99
CA GLY A 67 4.74 2.39 -13.10
C GLY A 67 5.50 1.06 -13.11
N ALA A 68 5.89 0.58 -11.93
CA ALA A 68 6.55 -0.71 -11.78
C ALA A 68 5.54 -1.83 -12.03
N LEU A 69 5.93 -2.84 -12.81
CA LEU A 69 5.06 -3.95 -13.15
C LEU A 69 5.07 -5.05 -12.08
N ASN A 70 6.10 -5.06 -11.24
CA ASN A 70 6.26 -5.97 -10.12
C ASN A 70 7.14 -5.33 -9.03
N PRO A 71 7.14 -5.89 -7.80
CA PRO A 71 7.93 -5.33 -6.69
C PRO A 71 9.43 -5.29 -6.96
N VAL A 72 9.97 -6.29 -7.67
CA VAL A 72 11.40 -6.35 -7.97
C VAL A 72 11.80 -5.21 -8.91
N ASP A 73 11.03 -4.95 -9.95
CA ASP A 73 11.20 -3.82 -10.87
C ASP A 73 11.13 -2.46 -10.16
N ALA A 74 10.23 -2.32 -9.18
CA ALA A 74 10.21 -1.13 -8.32
C ALA A 74 11.52 -0.99 -7.50
N MET A 75 12.06 -2.11 -7.01
CA MET A 75 13.35 -2.13 -6.33
C MET A 75 14.50 -1.73 -7.26
N GLN A 76 14.57 -2.24 -8.49
CA GLN A 76 15.63 -1.83 -9.43
C GLN A 76 15.60 -0.34 -9.76
N ARG A 77 14.42 0.26 -9.87
CA ARG A 77 14.27 1.69 -10.19
C ARG A 77 14.61 2.60 -9.02
N THR A 78 14.44 2.12 -7.79
CA THR A 78 14.49 2.97 -6.58
C THR A 78 15.70 2.67 -5.70
N LEU A 79 16.21 1.44 -5.71
CA LEU A 79 17.28 0.95 -4.82
C LEU A 79 18.63 0.95 -5.55
N PRO A 80 19.57 1.84 -5.16
CA PRO A 80 20.88 1.90 -5.79
C PRO A 80 21.70 0.63 -5.58
N GLY A 81 22.37 0.18 -6.64
CA GLY A 81 23.27 -0.99 -6.60
C GLY A 81 22.56 -2.34 -6.73
N LEU A 82 21.25 -2.32 -7.01
CA LEU A 82 20.46 -3.49 -7.36
C LEU A 82 20.30 -3.56 -8.89
N HIS A 83 20.54 -4.73 -9.46
CA HIS A 83 20.32 -5.04 -10.87
C HIS A 83 19.50 -6.32 -11.00
N ILE A 84 18.57 -6.34 -11.95
CA ILE A 84 17.69 -7.48 -12.20
C ILE A 84 17.98 -8.05 -13.57
N ASN A 85 18.05 -9.38 -13.61
CA ASN A 85 18.12 -10.13 -14.83
C ASN A 85 16.95 -11.13 -14.91
N ASN A 86 16.09 -10.99 -15.92
CA ASN A 86 14.96 -11.89 -16.09
C ASN A 86 15.38 -13.16 -16.83
N LEU A 87 15.21 -14.32 -16.21
CA LEU A 87 15.50 -15.60 -16.85
C LEU A 87 14.45 -15.90 -17.92
N GLN A 88 14.89 -16.16 -19.15
CA GLN A 88 14.00 -16.48 -20.28
C GLN A 88 12.89 -15.44 -20.50
N ASN A 89 13.18 -14.16 -20.23
CA ASN A 89 12.20 -13.06 -20.32
C ASN A 89 10.98 -13.23 -19.39
N ASN A 90 11.09 -14.02 -18.32
CA ASN A 90 10.05 -14.20 -17.32
C ASN A 90 10.30 -13.32 -16.08
N PRO A 91 9.50 -12.27 -15.84
CA PRO A 91 9.68 -11.38 -14.70
C PRO A 91 9.39 -12.04 -13.33
N TYR A 92 8.77 -13.22 -13.31
CA TYR A 92 8.50 -13.98 -12.09
C TYR A 92 9.64 -14.94 -11.71
N GLN A 93 10.67 -15.06 -12.57
CA GLN A 93 11.87 -15.83 -12.31
C GLN A 93 13.08 -14.93 -12.57
N ALA A 94 13.22 -13.91 -11.74
CA ALA A 94 14.28 -12.93 -11.88
C ALA A 94 15.46 -13.25 -10.97
N ASP A 95 16.67 -13.04 -11.48
CA ASP A 95 17.91 -13.02 -10.71
C ASP A 95 18.17 -11.59 -10.23
N ILE A 96 18.52 -11.46 -8.96
CA ILE A 96 18.83 -10.17 -8.34
C ILE A 96 20.32 -10.13 -8.09
N ASN A 97 21.02 -9.16 -8.67
CA ASN A 97 22.39 -8.83 -8.32
C ASN A 97 22.42 -7.60 -7.42
N TYR A 98 23.02 -7.72 -6.24
CA TYR A 98 23.25 -6.61 -5.33
C TYR A 98 24.73 -6.53 -4.99
N ARG A 99 25.38 -5.45 -5.42
CA ARG A 99 26.81 -5.18 -5.17
C ARG A 99 27.74 -6.36 -5.49
N GLY A 100 27.44 -7.11 -6.57
CA GLY A 100 28.26 -8.25 -7.02
C GLY A 100 27.85 -9.61 -6.43
N PHE A 101 26.92 -9.66 -5.48
CA PHE A 101 26.30 -10.90 -5.03
C PHE A 101 25.01 -11.17 -5.78
N THR A 102 24.71 -12.44 -6.07
CA THR A 102 23.52 -12.83 -6.85
C THR A 102 22.60 -13.69 -6.00
N VAL A 103 21.30 -13.38 -5.99
CA VAL A 103 20.21 -14.30 -5.63
C VAL A 103 19.58 -14.78 -6.92
N SER A 104 19.41 -16.09 -7.06
CA SER A 104 18.56 -16.67 -8.10
C SER A 104 17.60 -17.69 -7.49
N PRO A 105 16.37 -17.78 -8.00
CA PRO A 105 15.46 -18.88 -7.68
C PRO A 105 15.96 -20.22 -8.25
N LEU A 106 16.93 -20.23 -9.17
CA LEU A 106 17.50 -21.46 -9.72
C LEU A 106 18.58 -22.04 -8.81
N LEU A 107 18.49 -23.35 -8.57
CA LEU A 107 19.52 -24.11 -7.88
C LEU A 107 20.86 -24.01 -8.63
N GLY A 108 21.93 -23.70 -7.89
CA GLY A 108 23.30 -23.64 -8.42
C GLY A 108 23.93 -22.24 -8.41
N THR A 109 23.24 -21.21 -7.90
CA THR A 109 23.80 -19.87 -7.75
C THR A 109 24.56 -19.66 -6.42
N PRO A 110 25.57 -18.77 -6.39
CA PRO A 110 26.38 -18.54 -5.18
C PRO A 110 25.52 -18.05 -4.00
N GLN A 111 25.76 -18.60 -2.81
CA GLN A 111 25.13 -18.20 -1.56
C GLN A 111 25.72 -16.86 -1.08
N GLY A 112 25.28 -15.76 -1.69
CA GLY A 112 25.80 -14.41 -1.40
C GLY A 112 24.82 -13.49 -0.67
N LEU A 113 23.55 -13.86 -0.61
CA LEU A 113 22.46 -13.00 -0.16
C LEU A 113 21.40 -13.86 0.55
N SER A 114 20.92 -13.39 1.70
CA SER A 114 19.84 -14.01 2.45
C SER A 114 18.52 -13.30 2.17
N VAL A 115 17.48 -14.08 1.87
CA VAL A 115 16.13 -13.58 1.63
C VAL A 115 15.21 -14.14 2.71
N PHE A 116 14.41 -13.27 3.30
CA PHE A 116 13.41 -13.62 4.31
C PHE A 116 12.06 -13.13 3.80
N VAL A 117 11.00 -13.93 4.02
CA VAL A 117 9.62 -13.65 3.57
C VAL A 117 8.68 -13.77 4.76
#